data_AF-A0A1L4D388-F1
#
_entry.id   AF-A0A1L4D388-F1
#
_cell.length_a   1.000
_cell.length_b   1.000
_cell.length_c   1.000
_cell.angle_alpha   90.00
_cell.angle_beta   90.00
_cell.angle_gamma   90.00
#
_symmetry.space_group_name_H-M   'P 1'
#
loop_
_entity.id
_entity.type
_entity.pdbx_description
1 polymer ?
#
loop_
_entity_poly.entity_id
_entity_poly.type
_entity_poly.pdbx_seq_one_letter_code
_entity_poly.pdbx_strand_id
1 'polypeptide(L)'
;MKNFSKILLIMFNLLFIYNAYSISDSTYVICVDINKNYRWLYENIYENKFYKVNGIVKKIALKNKYFYAFSPEGGDDIIQDLSKKCIKTFGRQYFIVQPANSDISNWSLFELNSGMYASGFISIMAYSNYGARTTFVHSFGIYNVILDTEKFSYITLDKITNRIHH
;
A
#
# COMPACT_ATOMS: atom_id res chain seq x y z
N MET A 1 -43.32 31.11 -8.92
CA MET A 1 -41.86 30.95 -9.16
C MET A 1 -40.97 30.90 -7.90
N LYS A 2 -41.38 31.43 -6.72
CA LYS A 2 -40.54 31.43 -5.51
C LYS A 2 -40.20 30.04 -4.92
N ASN A 3 -40.99 29.01 -5.21
CA ASN A 3 -40.77 27.66 -4.67
C ASN A 3 -39.75 26.82 -5.47
N PHE A 4 -39.50 27.16 -6.74
CA PHE A 4 -38.59 26.40 -7.61
C PHE A 4 -37.12 26.58 -7.21
N SER A 5 -36.75 27.80 -6.79
CA SER A 5 -35.40 28.12 -6.29
C SER A 5 -35.03 27.32 -5.03
N LYS A 6 -35.99 27.04 -4.15
CA LYS A 6 -35.75 26.25 -2.93
C LYS A 6 -35.46 24.78 -3.25
N ILE A 7 -36.15 24.21 -4.23
CA ILE A 7 -35.93 22.82 -4.68
C ILE A 7 -34.55 22.67 -5.33
N LEU A 8 -34.14 23.64 -6.16
CA LEU A 8 -32.82 23.65 -6.79
C LEU A 8 -31.68 23.68 -5.76
N LEU A 9 -31.84 24.47 -4.70
CA LEU A 9 -30.85 24.57 -3.62
C LEU A 9 -30.72 23.27 -2.82
N ILE A 10 -31.82 22.56 -2.59
CA ILE A 10 -31.82 21.25 -1.91
C ILE A 10 -31.13 20.20 -2.79
N MET A 11 -31.42 20.16 -4.10
CA MET A 11 -30.75 19.24 -5.02
C MET A 11 -29.25 19.51 -5.14
N PHE A 12 -28.83 20.78 -5.12
CA PHE A 12 -27.41 21.15 -5.15
C PHE A 12 -26.68 20.68 -3.89
N ASN A 13 -27.28 20.82 -2.71
CA ASN A 13 -26.68 20.33 -1.46
C ASN A 13 -26.56 18.79 -1.40
N LEU A 14 -27.52 18.06 -1.98
CA LEU A 14 -27.45 16.59 -2.04
C LEU A 14 -26.28 16.10 -2.92
N LEU A 15 -25.86 16.85 -3.94
CA LEU A 15 -24.73 16.50 -4.80
C LEU A 15 -23.37 16.61 -4.09
N PHE A 16 -23.23 17.46 -3.06
CA PHE A 16 -21.98 17.58 -2.31
C PHE A 16 -21.79 16.47 -1.27
N ILE A 17 -22.87 15.86 -0.77
CA ILE A 17 -22.79 14.81 0.26
C ILE A 17 -22.23 13.50 -0.34
N TYR A 18 -22.45 13.24 -1.63
CA TYR A 18 -21.95 12.01 -2.28
C TYR A 18 -20.43 11.97 -2.44
N ASN A 19 -19.73 13.11 -2.39
CA ASN A 19 -18.27 13.16 -2.59
C ASN A 19 -17.45 13.15 -1.29
N ALA A 20 -18.10 13.15 -0.12
CA ALA A 20 -17.41 13.21 1.17
C ALA A 20 -17.11 11.84 1.81
N TYR A 21 -17.57 10.74 1.19
CA TYR A 21 -17.08 9.42 1.57
C TYR A 21 -15.64 9.29 1.08
N SER A 22 -14.69 9.55 1.98
CA SER A 22 -13.34 9.01 1.83
C SER A 22 -13.52 7.52 1.62
N ILE A 23 -13.36 7.08 0.37
CA ILE A 23 -13.43 5.67 0.00
C ILE A 23 -12.35 5.01 0.86
N SER A 24 -12.76 4.29 1.90
CA SER A 24 -11.85 3.42 2.64
C SER A 24 -11.36 2.42 1.62
N ASP A 25 -10.12 2.58 1.18
CA ASP A 25 -9.49 1.63 0.30
C ASP A 25 -9.26 0.35 1.08
N SER A 26 -9.19 -0.75 0.36
CA SER A 26 -8.89 -2.03 0.95
C SER A 26 -7.91 -2.76 0.07
N THR A 27 -7.08 -3.57 0.70
CA THR A 27 -6.05 -4.35 0.02
C THR A 27 -6.01 -5.76 0.57
N TYR A 28 -5.54 -6.70 -0.23
CA TYR A 28 -5.26 -8.04 0.24
C TYR A 28 -3.82 -8.12 0.73
N VAL A 29 -3.51 -9.16 1.48
CA VAL A 29 -2.19 -9.34 2.09
C VAL A 29 -1.45 -10.49 1.39
N ILE A 30 -0.21 -10.22 0.99
CA ILE A 30 0.74 -11.24 0.58
C ILE A 30 1.84 -11.38 1.64
N CYS A 31 2.27 -12.63 1.84
CA CYS A 31 3.40 -13.01 2.66
C CYS A 31 4.57 -13.32 1.73
N VAL A 32 5.74 -12.74 2.00
CA VAL A 32 6.88 -12.74 1.08
C VAL A 32 8.11 -13.26 1.80
N ASP A 33 8.95 -14.02 1.10
CA ASP A 33 10.28 -14.40 1.59
C ASP A 33 11.38 -13.46 1.08
N ILE A 34 12.61 -13.65 1.56
CA ILE A 34 13.77 -12.84 1.15
C ILE A 34 14.13 -12.99 -0.34
N ASN A 35 13.65 -14.06 -0.98
CA ASN A 35 13.88 -14.38 -2.40
C ASN A 35 12.75 -13.83 -3.30
N LYS A 36 11.82 -13.04 -2.75
CA LYS A 36 10.64 -12.48 -3.44
C LYS A 36 9.62 -13.54 -3.87
N ASN A 37 9.68 -14.76 -3.35
CA ASN A 37 8.56 -15.69 -3.50
C ASN A 37 7.42 -15.18 -2.61
N TYR A 38 6.22 -15.06 -3.17
CA TYR A 38 5.06 -14.58 -2.43
C TYR A 38 3.94 -15.62 -2.38
N ARG A 39 3.12 -15.53 -1.34
CA ARG A 39 1.90 -16.31 -1.15
C ARG A 39 0.80 -15.41 -0.63
N TRP A 40 -0.39 -15.54 -1.19
CA TRP A 40 -1.57 -14.84 -0.69
C TRP A 40 -1.96 -15.36 0.69
N LEU A 41 -2.20 -14.46 1.65
CA LEU A 41 -2.70 -14.82 2.97
C LEU A 41 -4.19 -15.11 2.89
N TYR A 42 -4.60 -16.30 3.31
CA TYR A 42 -6.01 -16.70 3.33
C TYR A 42 -6.63 -16.40 4.70
N GLU A 43 -7.83 -15.85 4.69
CA GLU A 43 -8.71 -15.82 5.86
C GLU A 43 -9.34 -17.20 6.06
N ASN A 44 -9.81 -17.80 4.96
CA ASN A 44 -10.33 -19.16 4.92
C ASN A 44 -9.89 -19.83 3.62
N ILE A 45 -9.04 -20.86 3.74
CA ILE A 45 -8.49 -21.59 2.60
C ILE A 45 -9.55 -22.42 1.86
N TYR A 46 -10.57 -22.93 2.57
CA TYR A 46 -11.62 -23.77 1.98
C TYR A 46 -12.61 -22.97 1.13
N GLU A 47 -12.78 -21.69 1.45
CA GLU A 47 -13.65 -20.76 0.73
C GLU A 47 -12.89 -19.92 -0.31
N ASN A 48 -11.57 -20.13 -0.45
CA ASN A 48 -10.69 -19.30 -1.28
C ASN A 48 -10.82 -17.80 -0.96
N LYS A 49 -11.01 -17.48 0.33
CA LYS A 49 -11.20 -16.10 0.81
C LYS A 49 -9.86 -15.55 1.29
N PHE A 50 -9.37 -14.52 0.59
CA PHE A 50 -8.13 -13.83 0.96
C PHE A 50 -8.33 -12.87 2.13
N TYR A 51 -7.30 -12.74 2.95
CA TYR A 51 -7.27 -11.78 4.05
C TYR A 51 -7.24 -10.37 3.49
N LYS A 52 -8.21 -9.55 3.90
CA LYS A 52 -8.43 -8.19 3.41
C LYS A 52 -8.29 -7.19 4.56
N VAL A 53 -7.59 -6.10 4.30
CA VAL A 53 -7.30 -5.04 5.26
C VAL A 53 -7.80 -3.71 4.71
N ASN A 54 -8.53 -2.96 5.52
CA ASN A 54 -8.99 -1.61 5.18
C ASN A 54 -7.92 -0.59 5.52
N GLY A 55 -7.91 0.55 4.82
CA GLY A 55 -6.89 1.58 4.97
C GLY A 55 -6.90 2.61 3.87
N ILE A 56 -5.75 3.25 3.69
CA ILE A 56 -5.56 4.32 2.70
C ILE A 56 -4.27 4.05 1.91
N VAL A 57 -4.37 4.08 0.58
CA VAL A 57 -3.19 4.07 -0.29
C VAL A 57 -2.59 5.47 -0.32
N LYS A 58 -1.29 5.57 -0.02
CA LYS A 58 -0.52 6.81 -0.07
C LYS A 58 0.56 6.74 -1.13
N LYS A 59 0.71 7.83 -1.86
CA LYS A 59 1.81 8.04 -2.79
C LYS A 59 2.94 8.79 -2.09
N ILE A 60 4.08 8.13 -1.91
CA ILE A 60 5.22 8.68 -1.19
C ILE A 60 6.24 9.23 -2.20
N ALA A 61 6.42 10.55 -2.20
CA ALA A 61 7.34 11.22 -3.12
C ALA A 61 8.80 11.08 -2.69
N LEU A 62 9.68 10.84 -3.67
CA LEU A 62 11.12 10.70 -3.55
C LEU A 62 11.81 11.57 -4.62
N LYS A 63 11.85 12.90 -4.43
CA LYS A 63 12.30 13.88 -5.45
C LYS A 63 11.56 13.70 -6.78
N ASN A 64 12.21 13.15 -7.82
CA ASN A 64 11.63 12.86 -9.14
C ASN A 64 11.06 11.43 -9.27
N LYS A 65 11.10 10.66 -8.19
CA LYS A 65 10.59 9.30 -8.06
C LYS A 65 9.46 9.26 -7.03
N TYR A 66 8.76 8.13 -6.93
CA TYR A 66 7.81 7.85 -5.87
C TYR A 66 7.59 6.33 -5.71
N PHE A 67 6.97 5.94 -4.60
CA PHE A 67 6.43 4.59 -4.42
C PHE A 67 5.05 4.67 -3.74
N TYR A 68 4.34 3.56 -3.71
CA TYR A 68 3.08 3.46 -2.99
C TYR A 68 3.29 2.80 -1.62
N ALA A 69 2.57 3.29 -0.62
CA ALA A 69 2.45 2.67 0.68
C ALA A 69 0.96 2.51 1.03
N PHE A 70 0.64 1.56 1.89
CA PHE A 70 -0.71 1.36 2.41
C PHE A 70 -0.72 1.59 3.92
N SER A 71 -1.54 2.51 4.39
CA SER A 71 -1.73 2.81 5.81
C SER A 71 -2.97 2.06 6.29
N PRO A 72 -2.85 0.92 7.00
CA PRO A 72 -4.00 0.13 7.41
C PRO A 72 -4.75 0.78 8.58
N GLU A 73 -6.07 0.60 8.61
CA GLU A 73 -6.89 0.85 9.80
C GLU A 73 -6.44 -0.10 10.91
N GLY A 74 -5.93 0.45 12.02
CA GLY A 74 -5.32 -0.33 13.11
C GLY A 74 -3.80 -0.18 13.25
N GLY A 75 -3.13 0.47 12.29
CA GLY A 75 -1.72 0.87 12.42
C GLY A 75 -0.72 -0.28 12.54
N ASP A 76 0.22 -0.18 13.48
CA ASP A 76 1.29 -1.18 13.67
C ASP A 76 0.75 -2.54 14.16
N ASP A 77 -0.24 -2.53 15.07
CA ASP A 77 -0.77 -3.76 15.68
C ASP A 77 -1.29 -4.76 14.64
N ILE A 78 -1.99 -4.28 13.61
CA ILE A 78 -2.49 -5.14 12.53
C ILE A 78 -1.34 -5.69 11.69
N ILE A 79 -0.28 -4.92 11.45
CA ILE A 79 0.88 -5.37 10.66
C ILE A 79 1.64 -6.47 11.40
N GLN A 80 1.81 -6.34 12.72
CA GLN A 80 2.43 -7.38 13.55
C GLN A 80 1.58 -8.65 13.59
N ASP A 81 0.26 -8.54 13.70
CA ASP A 81 -0.66 -9.68 13.62
C ASP A 81 -0.56 -10.39 12.26
N LEU A 82 -0.56 -9.63 11.16
CA LEU A 82 -0.38 -10.18 9.82
C LEU A 82 0.95 -10.92 9.67
N SER A 83 2.06 -10.38 10.19
CA SER A 83 3.36 -11.04 10.13
C SER A 83 3.35 -12.36 10.90
N LYS A 84 2.75 -12.38 12.09
CA LYS A 84 2.56 -13.62 12.87
C LYS A 84 1.71 -14.64 12.11
N LYS A 85 0.64 -14.20 11.44
CA LYS A 85 -0.22 -15.07 10.61
C LYS A 85 0.55 -15.65 9.42
N CYS A 86 1.35 -14.85 8.72
CA CYS A 86 2.19 -15.32 7.63
C CYS A 86 3.20 -16.38 8.10
N ILE A 87 3.91 -16.11 9.20
CA ILE A 87 4.87 -17.06 9.79
C ILE A 87 4.17 -18.37 10.18
N LYS A 88 3.02 -18.27 10.83
CA LYS A 88 2.23 -19.44 11.24
C LYS A 88 1.75 -20.27 10.05
N THR A 89 1.40 -19.63 8.94
CA THR A 89 0.76 -20.29 7.78
C THR A 89 1.77 -20.87 6.80
N PHE A 90 2.86 -20.14 6.52
CA PHE A 90 3.81 -20.48 5.45
C PHE A 90 5.22 -20.80 5.96
N GLY A 91 5.49 -20.59 7.25
CA GLY A 91 6.79 -20.80 7.86
C GLY A 91 7.57 -19.50 8.09
N ARG A 92 8.64 -19.59 8.88
CA ARG A 92 9.43 -18.42 9.34
C ARG A 92 10.04 -17.61 8.20
N GLN A 93 10.28 -18.22 7.05
CA GLN A 93 10.84 -17.54 5.89
C GLN A 93 9.87 -16.52 5.25
N TYR A 94 8.56 -16.63 5.48
CA TYR A 94 7.54 -15.71 4.95
C TYR A 94 7.13 -14.64 5.98
N PHE A 95 8.11 -13.96 6.59
CA PHE A 95 7.84 -12.98 7.66
C PHE A 95 7.54 -11.56 7.13
N ILE A 96 7.81 -11.30 5.84
CA ILE A 96 7.59 -10.00 5.20
C ILE A 96 6.13 -9.92 4.75
N VAL A 97 5.42 -8.91 5.22
CA VAL A 97 4.01 -8.67 4.88
C VAL A 97 3.89 -7.49 3.94
N GLN A 98 3.15 -7.66 2.85
CA GLN A 98 2.92 -6.58 1.89
C GLN A 98 1.48 -6.50 1.41
N PRO A 99 0.95 -5.29 1.17
CA PRO A 99 -0.33 -5.08 0.52
C PRO A 99 -0.23 -5.38 -0.98
N ALA A 100 -1.25 -6.03 -1.54
CA ALA A 100 -1.39 -6.28 -2.97
C ALA A 100 -2.86 -6.45 -3.36
N ASN A 101 -3.24 -6.01 -4.56
CA ASN A 101 -4.61 -6.15 -5.07
C ASN A 101 -4.73 -7.21 -6.17
N SER A 102 -3.61 -7.67 -6.71
CA SER A 102 -3.48 -8.67 -7.78
C SER A 102 -2.04 -9.16 -7.88
N ASP A 103 -1.80 -10.25 -8.62
CA ASP A 103 -0.46 -10.81 -8.84
C ASP A 103 0.48 -9.86 -9.61
N ILE A 104 -0.09 -8.91 -10.37
CA ILE A 104 0.65 -7.90 -11.13
C ILE A 104 0.73 -6.55 -10.41
N SER A 105 0.29 -6.49 -9.14
CA SER A 105 0.35 -5.27 -8.34
C SER A 105 1.80 -4.83 -8.15
N ASN A 106 2.00 -3.51 -8.07
CA ASN A 106 3.30 -2.97 -7.69
C ASN A 106 3.63 -3.34 -6.24
N TRP A 107 4.90 -3.62 -5.97
CA TRP A 107 5.39 -3.85 -4.63
C TRP A 107 5.29 -2.55 -3.82
N SER A 108 4.59 -2.60 -2.70
CA SER A 108 4.32 -1.47 -1.81
C SER A 108 4.48 -1.89 -0.36
N LEU A 109 4.71 -0.92 0.54
CA LEU A 109 4.92 -1.20 1.97
C LEU A 109 3.66 -0.90 2.76
N PHE A 110 3.50 -1.57 3.90
CA PHE A 110 2.65 -1.04 4.94
C PHE A 110 3.31 0.16 5.62
N GLU A 111 2.58 1.24 5.82
CA GLU A 111 2.98 2.37 6.64
C GLU A 111 2.55 2.11 8.09
N LEU A 112 3.50 2.21 9.02
CA LEU A 112 3.29 2.02 10.45
C LEU A 112 2.79 3.31 11.10
N ASN A 113 3.46 4.41 10.74
CA ASN A 113 3.10 5.78 11.07
C ASN A 113 3.74 6.73 10.04
N SER A 114 3.50 8.03 10.16
CA SER A 114 4.01 9.04 9.23
C SER A 114 5.53 8.96 9.05
N GLY A 115 5.98 8.38 7.93
CA GLY A 115 7.39 8.26 7.58
C GLY A 115 8.11 7.00 8.08
N MET A 116 7.42 6.07 8.76
CA MET A 116 7.93 4.73 9.07
C MET A 116 7.12 3.65 8.37
N TYR A 117 7.82 2.70 7.78
CA TYR A 117 7.24 1.65 6.96
C TYR A 117 7.70 0.28 7.43
N ALA A 118 6.83 -0.72 7.31
CA ALA A 118 7.25 -2.11 7.40
C ALA A 118 8.29 -2.41 6.31
N SER A 119 9.34 -3.12 6.67
CA SER A 119 10.39 -3.47 5.73
C SER A 119 9.88 -4.51 4.72
N GLY A 120 10.37 -4.45 3.48
CA GLY A 120 9.96 -5.36 2.42
C GLY A 120 10.52 -4.94 1.06
N PHE A 121 9.76 -5.20 0.00
CA PHE A 121 10.12 -4.82 -1.36
C PHE A 121 9.32 -3.61 -1.85
N ILE A 122 9.94 -2.72 -2.63
CA ILE A 122 9.24 -1.57 -3.20
C ILE A 122 9.48 -1.45 -4.70
N SER A 123 8.41 -1.21 -5.45
CA SER A 123 8.48 -0.75 -6.83
C SER A 123 8.64 0.76 -6.83
N ILE A 124 9.78 1.24 -7.32
CA ILE A 124 10.01 2.67 -7.49
C ILE A 124 9.55 3.10 -8.88
N MET A 125 8.72 4.14 -8.91
CA MET A 125 8.24 4.76 -10.12
C MET A 125 8.95 6.11 -10.29
N ALA A 126 9.23 6.51 -11.52
CA ALA A 126 9.64 7.89 -11.80
C ALA A 126 8.74 8.54 -12.83
N TYR A 127 8.69 9.86 -12.77
CA TYR A 127 8.10 10.66 -13.83
C TYR A 127 9.14 10.83 -14.93
N SER A 128 8.85 10.33 -16.14
CA SER A 128 9.60 10.74 -17.32
C SER A 128 8.88 11.90 -17.99
N ASN A 129 9.54 13.05 -18.12
CA ASN A 129 9.05 14.14 -18.96
C ASN A 129 9.57 13.93 -20.39
N TYR A 130 8.75 13.35 -21.26
CA TYR A 130 9.02 13.33 -22.71
C TYR A 130 8.14 14.39 -23.39
N GLY A 131 8.62 15.62 -23.45
CA GLY A 131 7.90 16.73 -24.10
C GLY A 131 6.57 17.10 -23.42
N ALA A 132 5.71 17.81 -24.17
CA ALA A 132 4.62 18.60 -23.59
C ALA A 132 3.39 17.82 -23.06
N ARG A 133 3.24 16.51 -23.27
CA ARG A 133 1.94 15.83 -23.00
C ARG A 133 1.94 14.38 -22.50
N THR A 134 3.06 13.71 -22.25
CA THR A 134 3.01 12.31 -21.78
C THR A 134 3.97 12.02 -20.62
N THR A 135 3.41 11.91 -19.40
CA THR A 135 4.09 11.25 -18.27
C THR A 135 3.92 9.75 -18.40
N PHE A 136 4.95 9.06 -18.90
CA PHE A 136 5.06 7.61 -18.72
C PHE A 136 5.54 7.31 -17.30
N VAL A 137 4.92 6.31 -16.68
CA VAL A 137 5.32 5.78 -15.38
C VAL A 137 6.18 4.54 -15.65
N HIS A 138 7.49 4.70 -15.59
CA HIS A 138 8.41 3.55 -15.66
C HIS A 138 8.67 3.03 -14.24
N SER A 139 8.52 1.72 -14.04
CA SER A 139 9.05 1.04 -12.86
C SER A 139 10.57 0.94 -13.02
N PHE A 140 11.31 1.59 -12.14
CA PHE A 140 12.77 1.59 -12.11
C PHE A 140 13.35 0.31 -11.50
N GLY A 141 12.51 -0.59 -11.00
CA GLY A 141 12.91 -1.85 -10.40
C GLY A 141 12.34 -2.06 -9.00
N ILE A 142 12.60 -3.25 -8.47
CA ILE A 142 12.16 -3.69 -7.15
C ILE A 142 13.35 -3.58 -6.19
N TYR A 143 13.27 -2.68 -5.22
CA TYR A 143 14.31 -2.45 -4.23
C TYR A 143 14.02 -3.24 -2.95
N ASN A 144 15.08 -3.79 -2.36
CA ASN A 144 15.02 -4.48 -1.08
C ASN A 144 15.32 -3.47 0.06
N VAL A 145 14.31 -3.20 0.88
CA VAL A 145 14.43 -2.34 2.06
C VAL A 145 14.34 -3.12 3.37
N ILE A 146 14.62 -4.42 3.32
CA ILE A 146 14.75 -5.30 4.48
C ILE A 146 15.99 -4.91 5.28
N LEU A 147 15.79 -4.63 6.58
CA LEU A 147 16.86 -4.34 7.52
C LEU A 147 17.32 -5.60 8.27
N ASP A 148 16.43 -6.56 8.44
CA ASP A 148 16.67 -7.81 9.16
C ASP A 148 16.06 -8.99 8.38
N THR A 149 16.89 -9.99 8.07
CA THR A 149 16.48 -11.14 7.25
C THR A 149 15.80 -12.25 8.04
N GLU A 150 15.72 -12.14 9.37
CA GLU A 150 15.18 -13.18 10.23
C GLU A 150 13.90 -12.75 10.98
N LYS A 151 13.60 -11.45 10.99
CA LYS A 151 12.42 -10.93 11.70
C LYS A 151 11.82 -9.68 11.05
N PHE A 152 10.56 -9.45 11.40
CA PHE A 152 9.87 -8.20 11.11
C PHE A 152 10.69 -6.99 11.59
N SER A 153 10.82 -5.99 10.73
CA SER A 153 11.59 -4.77 10.97
C SER A 153 10.94 -3.58 10.27
N TYR A 154 11.28 -2.37 10.70
CA TYR A 154 10.75 -1.13 10.15
C TYR A 154 11.87 -0.25 9.55
N ILE A 155 11.55 0.49 8.51
CA ILE A 155 12.48 1.41 7.83
C ILE A 155 11.88 2.82 7.74
N THR A 156 12.73 3.83 7.91
CA THR A 156 12.36 5.24 7.78
C THR A 156 12.47 5.73 6.34
N LEU A 157 11.71 6.77 5.99
CA LEU A 157 11.76 7.39 4.66
C LEU A 157 13.18 7.85 4.26
N ASP A 158 13.94 8.41 5.20
CA ASP A 158 15.32 8.84 4.94
C ASP A 158 16.23 7.67 4.54
N LYS A 159 16.08 6.52 5.23
CA LYS A 159 16.83 5.30 4.91
C LYS A 159 16.44 4.73 3.55
N ILE A 160 15.14 4.75 3.21
CA ILE A 160 14.65 4.37 1.86
C ILE A 160 15.29 5.26 0.81
N THR A 161 15.26 6.58 1.02
CA THR A 161 15.80 7.57 0.09
C THR A 161 17.30 7.37 -0.15
N ASN A 162 18.07 7.16 0.91
CA ASN A 162 19.51 6.90 0.80
C ASN A 162 19.80 5.61 0.02
N ARG A 163 19.04 4.53 0.25
CA ARG A 163 19.23 3.25 -0.48
C ARG A 163 18.90 3.31 -1.97
N ILE A 164 18.05 4.22 -2.40
CA ILE A 164 17.65 4.37 -3.81
C ILE A 164 18.65 5.25 -4.59
N HIS A 165 19.45 6.05 -3.88
CA HIS A 165 20.44 6.94 -4.47
C HIS A 165 21.84 6.33 -4.58
N HIS A 166 22.09 5.19 -3.95
CA HIS A 166 23.30 4.38 -4.08
C HIS A 166 23.05 3.20 -5.01
#